data_AF-A0A961X1L1-F1
#
_entry.id   AF-A0A961X1L1-F1
#
_cell.length_a   1.000
_cell.length_b   1.000
_cell.length_c   1.000
_cell.angle_alpha   90.00
_cell.angle_beta   90.00
_cell.angle_gamma   90.00
#
_symmetry.space_group_name_H-M   'P 1'
#
loop_
_entity.id
_entity.type
_entity.pdbx_description
1 polymer ?
#
loop_
_entity_poly.entity_id
_entity_poly.type
_entity_poly.pdbx_seq_one_letter_code
_entity_poly.pdbx_strand_id
1 'polypeptide(L)'
;DMAQMIRDCAPVLAHVHVADTLNHKASSGLRYIVNPPGAKVTVHQHLDIGQGEVGWDVFFATLAEFGFDGIMTACVFAWEDRAEDSSRFMRREIQNYIDKYWKK
;
A
#
# COMPACT_ATOMS: atom_id res chain seq x y z
N ASP A 1 -6.91 -6.32 -11.60
CA ASP A 1 -6.20 -7.26 -10.72
C ASP A 1 -4.84 -6.66 -10.39
N MET A 2 -4.45 -6.63 -9.11
CA MET A 2 -3.18 -6.05 -8.67
C MET A 2 -1.97 -6.82 -9.20
N ALA A 3 -1.99 -8.16 -9.13
CA ALA A 3 -0.86 -8.97 -9.56
C ALA A 3 -0.60 -8.81 -11.06
N GLN A 4 -1.68 -8.83 -11.86
CA GLN A 4 -1.55 -8.63 -13.31
C GLN A 4 -0.98 -7.26 -13.65
N MET A 5 -1.46 -6.19 -13.00
CA MET A 5 -0.95 -4.84 -13.21
C MET A 5 0.55 -4.73 -12.94
N ILE A 6 1.05 -5.40 -11.89
CA ILE A 6 2.48 -5.44 -11.58
C ILE A 6 3.25 -6.23 -12.65
N ARG A 7 2.74 -7.39 -13.09
CA ARG A 7 3.38 -8.20 -14.15
C ARG A 7 3.48 -7.44 -15.47
N ASP A 8 2.45 -6.69 -15.81
CA ASP A 8 2.41 -5.90 -17.05
C ASP A 8 3.47 -4.78 -17.05
N CYS A 9 3.78 -4.21 -15.89
CA CYS A 9 4.76 -3.13 -15.77
C CYS A 9 6.18 -3.60 -15.38
N ALA A 10 6.36 -4.87 -15.02
CA ALA A 10 7.64 -5.41 -14.54
C ALA A 10 8.87 -5.02 -15.39
N PRO A 11 8.83 -5.00 -16.75
CA PRO A 11 10.01 -4.62 -17.55
C PRO A 11 10.49 -3.17 -17.38
N VAL A 12 9.65 -2.28 -16.84
CA VAL A 12 9.92 -0.84 -16.67
C VAL A 12 9.73 -0.37 -15.23
N LEU A 13 9.39 -1.26 -14.30
CA LEU A 13 9.10 -0.90 -12.92
C LEU A 13 10.41 -0.60 -12.18
N ALA A 14 10.64 0.66 -11.85
CA ALA A 14 11.86 1.11 -11.16
C ALA A 14 11.63 1.54 -9.70
N HIS A 15 10.39 1.89 -9.34
CA HIS A 15 10.06 2.47 -8.03
C HIS A 15 8.62 2.13 -7.65
N VAL A 16 8.43 1.72 -6.40
CA VAL A 16 7.11 1.54 -5.81
C VAL A 16 6.91 2.45 -4.59
N HIS A 17 5.73 3.06 -4.52
CA HIS A 17 5.25 3.83 -3.37
C HIS A 17 4.36 2.95 -2.51
N VAL A 18 4.65 2.87 -1.21
CA VAL A 18 4.01 1.93 -0.30
C VAL A 18 3.21 2.70 0.75
N ALA A 19 1.90 2.53 0.69
CA ALA A 19 0.95 3.00 1.70
C ALA A 19 -0.34 2.17 1.58
N ASP A 20 -1.07 2.04 2.69
CA ASP A 20 -2.31 1.29 2.74
C ASP A 20 -3.53 2.20 2.53
N THR A 21 -4.65 1.60 2.16
CA THR A 21 -5.90 2.32 1.90
C THR A 21 -7.11 1.41 2.13
N LEU A 22 -8.24 2.01 2.50
CA LEU A 22 -9.48 1.26 2.67
C LEU A 22 -10.18 1.08 1.31
N ASN A 23 -10.86 -0.06 1.15
CA ASN A 23 -11.72 -0.29 0.01
C ASN A 23 -12.98 0.56 0.13
N HIS A 24 -13.11 1.56 -0.73
CA HIS A 24 -14.28 2.46 -0.78
C HIS A 24 -15.62 1.74 -1.04
N LYS A 25 -15.60 0.54 -1.63
CA LYS A 25 -16.82 -0.25 -1.90
C LYS A 25 -17.27 -1.09 -0.70
N ALA A 26 -16.41 -1.25 0.31
CA ALA A 26 -16.74 -2.03 1.48
C ALA A 26 -17.87 -1.36 2.30
N SER A 27 -18.41 -2.09 3.28
CA SER A 27 -19.53 -1.62 4.11
C SER A 27 -20.74 -1.16 3.27
N SER A 28 -21.12 -1.94 2.25
CA SER A 28 -22.24 -1.61 1.34
C SER A 28 -22.11 -0.25 0.64
N GLY A 29 -20.88 0.20 0.36
CA GLY A 29 -20.60 1.52 -0.21
C GLY A 29 -20.67 2.68 0.79
N LEU A 30 -20.86 2.39 2.08
CA LEU A 30 -20.97 3.38 3.17
C LEU A 30 -19.69 3.48 4.01
N ARG A 31 -18.55 3.00 3.49
CA ARG A 31 -17.26 3.04 4.19
C ARG A 31 -16.90 4.45 4.68
N TYR A 32 -17.18 5.47 3.87
CA TYR A 32 -16.83 6.85 4.17
C TYR A 32 -18.07 7.67 4.46
N ILE A 33 -18.04 8.37 5.60
CA ILE A 33 -19.07 9.33 5.99
C ILE A 33 -18.54 10.72 5.63
N VAL A 34 -19.20 11.37 4.67
CA VAL A 34 -18.81 12.70 4.17
C VAL A 34 -19.87 13.73 4.56
N ASN A 35 -19.43 14.91 4.97
CA ASN A 35 -20.29 16.05 5.32
C ASN A 35 -19.89 17.29 4.47
N PRO A 36 -20.80 17.89 3.68
CA PRO A 36 -22.21 17.54 3.54
C PRO A 36 -22.42 16.18 2.85
N PRO A 37 -23.49 15.44 3.22
CA PRO A 37 -23.88 14.23 2.50
C PRO A 37 -24.08 14.50 1.01
N GLY A 38 -23.67 13.56 0.16
CA GLY A 38 -23.81 13.67 -1.30
C GLY A 38 -22.72 14.50 -1.99
N ALA A 39 -21.71 14.98 -1.26
CA ALA A 39 -20.54 15.61 -1.87
C ALA A 39 -19.87 14.67 -2.88
N LYS A 40 -19.58 15.18 -4.08
CA LYS A 40 -18.84 14.46 -5.12
C LYS A 40 -17.34 14.58 -4.88
N VAL A 41 -16.82 13.72 -4.03
CA VAL A 41 -15.41 13.72 -3.62
C VAL A 41 -14.76 12.36 -3.83
N THR A 42 -13.44 12.37 -3.97
CA THR A 42 -12.61 11.17 -3.91
C THR A 42 -11.89 11.18 -2.57
N VAL A 43 -12.04 10.10 -1.79
CA VAL A 43 -11.32 9.96 -0.53
C VAL A 43 -9.94 9.38 -0.83
N HIS A 44 -8.92 10.20 -0.62
CA HIS A 44 -7.51 9.86 -0.81
C HIS A 44 -6.91 9.46 0.54
N GLN A 45 -6.27 8.30 0.62
CA GLN A 45 -5.70 7.78 1.88
C GLN A 45 -4.30 7.24 1.67
N HIS A 46 -3.45 7.43 2.68
CA HIS A 46 -2.10 6.90 2.78
C HIS A 46 -1.86 6.48 4.23
N LEU A 47 -2.24 5.24 4.55
CA LEU A 47 -2.19 4.65 5.89
C LEU A 47 -0.94 3.79 6.08
N ASP A 48 -0.64 3.42 7.33
CA ASP A 48 0.39 2.42 7.60
C ASP A 48 -0.07 1.05 7.08
N ILE A 49 0.87 0.18 6.70
CA ILE A 49 0.58 -1.23 6.37
C ILE A 49 -0.23 -1.89 7.49
N GLY A 50 -1.33 -2.54 7.13
CA GLY A 50 -2.19 -3.26 8.08
C GLY A 50 -3.30 -2.41 8.68
N GLN A 51 -3.38 -1.13 8.34
CA GLN A 51 -4.50 -0.26 8.71
C GLN A 51 -5.54 -0.11 7.58
N GLY A 52 -5.19 -0.56 6.38
CA GLY A 52 -6.08 -0.60 5.24
C GLY A 52 -6.43 -2.03 4.83
N GLU A 53 -6.68 -2.21 3.53
CA GLU A 53 -7.15 -3.46 2.94
C GLU A 53 -6.37 -3.82 1.67
N VAL A 54 -5.19 -3.24 1.47
CA VAL A 54 -4.29 -3.63 0.38
C VAL A 54 -3.82 -5.08 0.62
N GLY A 55 -3.90 -5.91 -0.41
CA GLY A 55 -3.42 -7.30 -0.39
C GLY A 55 -1.89 -7.39 -0.42
N TRP A 56 -1.23 -7.06 0.70
CA TRP A 56 0.24 -6.96 0.77
C TRP A 56 0.97 -8.26 0.43
N ASP A 57 0.45 -9.42 0.86
CA ASP A 57 1.04 -10.71 0.47
C ASP A 57 1.06 -10.89 -1.06
N VAL A 58 0.01 -10.47 -1.77
CA VAL A 58 -0.05 -10.52 -3.24
C VAL A 58 0.94 -9.54 -3.85
N PHE A 59 0.99 -8.31 -3.35
CA PHE A 59 1.90 -7.27 -3.81
C PHE A 59 3.37 -7.73 -3.71
N PHE A 60 3.81 -8.12 -2.50
CA PHE A 60 5.20 -8.50 -2.26
C PHE A 60 5.57 -9.83 -2.92
N ALA A 61 4.68 -10.83 -2.92
CA ALA A 61 4.93 -12.08 -3.65
C ALA A 61 5.10 -11.82 -5.15
N THR A 62 4.25 -10.98 -5.75
CA THR A 62 4.31 -10.69 -7.18
C THR A 62 5.59 -9.94 -7.54
N LEU A 63 6.01 -8.95 -6.73
CA LEU A 63 7.29 -8.27 -6.94
C LEU A 63 8.49 -9.24 -6.82
N ALA A 64 8.41 -10.23 -5.92
CA ALA A 64 9.46 -11.24 -5.76
C ALA A 64 9.55 -12.20 -6.96
N GLU A 65 8.42 -12.52 -7.62
CA GLU A 65 8.35 -13.43 -8.78
C GLU A 65 9.35 -13.05 -9.89
N PHE A 66 9.58 -11.76 -10.11
CA PHE A 66 10.51 -11.25 -11.14
C PHE A 66 11.75 -10.56 -10.56
N GLY A 67 11.99 -10.71 -9.25
CA GLY A 67 13.20 -10.22 -8.60
C GLY A 67 13.36 -8.71 -8.61
N PHE A 68 12.27 -7.95 -8.39
CA PHE A 68 12.33 -6.48 -8.31
C PHE A 68 13.45 -6.02 -7.37
N ASP A 69 14.34 -5.14 -7.87
CA ASP A 69 15.53 -4.64 -7.19
C ASP A 69 15.57 -3.09 -7.11
N GLY A 70 14.45 -2.44 -7.45
CA GLY A 70 14.31 -1.00 -7.48
C GLY A 70 14.05 -0.36 -6.10
N ILE A 71 13.60 0.89 -6.13
CA ILE A 71 13.35 1.68 -4.91
C ILE A 71 11.97 1.33 -4.33
N MET A 72 11.88 1.27 -3.00
CA MET A 72 10.63 1.17 -2.26
C MET A 72 10.55 2.32 -1.24
N THR A 73 9.54 3.18 -1.38
CA THR A 73 9.37 4.35 -0.50
C THR A 73 8.09 4.22 0.32
N ALA A 74 8.20 4.38 1.63
CA ALA A 74 7.03 4.58 2.49
C ALA A 74 6.41 5.95 2.19
N CYS A 75 5.16 5.96 1.73
CA CYS A 75 4.44 7.18 1.34
C CYS A 75 3.21 7.37 2.23
N VAL A 76 3.38 7.43 3.55
CA VAL A 76 2.28 7.56 4.52
C VAL A 76 2.08 9.02 4.90
N PHE A 77 0.83 9.51 4.89
CA PHE A 77 0.50 10.90 5.26
C PHE A 77 -0.57 11.01 6.35
N ALA A 78 -1.14 9.89 6.81
CA ALA A 78 -2.24 9.90 7.78
C ALA A 78 -1.83 10.21 9.23
N TRP A 79 -0.52 10.21 9.52
CA TRP A 79 0.01 10.17 10.89
C TRP A 79 1.09 11.22 11.13
N GLU A 80 0.81 12.48 10.79
CA GLU A 80 1.73 13.60 10.98
C GLU A 80 2.19 13.74 12.44
N ASP A 81 1.26 13.57 13.38
CA ASP A 81 1.48 13.63 14.83
C ASP A 81 2.45 12.58 15.36
N ARG A 82 2.60 11.47 14.63
CA ARG A 82 3.53 10.36 14.95
C ARG A 82 4.39 9.97 13.75
N ALA A 83 4.81 10.95 12.94
CA ALA A 83 5.44 10.71 11.64
C ALA A 83 6.71 9.84 11.73
N GLU A 84 7.54 10.05 12.76
CA GLU A 84 8.75 9.24 12.97
C GLU A 84 8.41 7.78 13.29
N ASP A 85 7.46 7.54 14.19
CA ASP A 85 7.04 6.20 14.59
C ASP A 85 6.39 5.45 13.42
N SER A 86 5.54 6.13 12.64
CA SER A 86 4.95 5.61 11.40
C SER A 86 6.04 5.25 10.39
N SER A 87 7.04 6.11 10.18
CA SER A 87 8.15 5.84 9.26
C SER A 87 8.98 4.62 9.69
N ARG A 88 9.29 4.52 10.99
CA ARG A 88 10.01 3.37 11.56
C ARG A 88 9.18 2.09 11.46
N PHE A 89 7.87 2.17 11.67
CA PHE A 89 6.94 1.05 11.51
C PHE A 89 6.92 0.56 10.06
N MET A 90 6.66 1.46 9.11
CA MET A 90 6.62 1.14 7.68
C MET A 90 7.92 0.49 7.20
N ARG A 91 9.08 1.03 7.62
CA ARG A 91 10.38 0.45 7.27
C ARG A 91 10.53 -0.99 7.78
N ARG A 92 10.07 -1.29 8.99
CA ARG A 92 10.11 -2.65 9.56
C ARG A 92 9.16 -3.59 8.84
N GLU A 93 7.92 -3.17 8.61
CA GLU A 93 6.92 -4.03 7.94
C GLU A 93 7.32 -4.34 6.50
N ILE A 94 7.84 -3.34 5.76
CA ILE A 94 8.43 -3.55 4.44
C ILE A 94 9.55 -4.61 4.51
N GLN A 95 10.43 -4.54 5.52
CA GLN A 95 11.49 -5.55 5.68
C GLN A 95 10.92 -6.94 5.93
N ASN A 96 9.92 -7.06 6.81
CA ASN A 96 9.31 -8.33 7.16
C ASN A 96 8.74 -9.02 5.91
N TYR A 97 8.09 -8.26 5.03
CA TYR A 97 7.58 -8.78 3.76
C TYR A 97 8.70 -9.15 2.78
N ILE A 98 9.75 -8.34 2.67
CA ILE A 98 10.93 -8.68 1.85
C ILE A 98 11.55 -9.99 2.35
N ASP A 99 11.83 -10.12 3.64
CA ASP A 99 12.45 -11.31 4.24
C ASP A 99 11.59 -12.57 4.04
N LYS A 100 10.26 -12.40 4.02
CA LYS A 100 9.30 -13.48 3.78
C LYS A 100 9.32 -13.99 2.33
N TYR A 101 9.46 -13.08 1.35
CA TYR A 101 9.25 -13.39 -0.07
C TYR A 101 10.53 -13.48 -0.91
N TRP A 102 11.56 -12.69 -0.61
CA TRP A 102 12.89 -12.80 -1.24
C TRP A 102 13.71 -13.89 -0.56
N LYS A 103 13.28 -15.15 -0.73
CA LYS A 103 14.06 -16.29 -0.27
C LYS A 103 15.34 -16.40 -1.11
N LYS A 104 16.46 -16.62 -0.43
CA LYS A 104 17.77 -16.89 -1.05
C LYS A 104 17.78 -18.22 -1.79
#